data_AF-A0A5C7I200-F1
#
_entry.id   AF-A0A5C7I200-F1
#
_cell.length_a   1.000
_cell.length_b   1.000
_cell.length_c   1.000
_cell.angle_alpha   90.00
_cell.angle_beta   90.00
_cell.angle_gamma   90.00
#
_symmetry.space_group_name_H-M   'P 1'
#
loop_
_entity.id
_entity.type
_entity.pdbx_description
1 polymer ?
#
loop_
_entity_poly.entity_id
_entity_poly.type
_entity_poly.pdbx_seq_one_letter_code
_entity_poly.pdbx_strand_id
1 'polypeptide(L)'
;MGAKLINLENALIFLLVLLALAFQSEAGGIVVYWGQNGREGTLTNTCSSGKYKIVNIAFLSSFGGGRTPQINLAGHCNPASNGCKRISQDIRYCQSKGIKVLLSLGGDMKTYYLSSSDEARNLADYLWNNFLGGSSNSRPLGDAVLNGIDFDIEGGGGSSNYAELARRLSDYSKRGKKVYLAAAPQCPFPDSSLHAALSTGLFDYVWIQYYNNPQCSYESSSRNRFKNSWQKWTTTVSAGQFFIGLPASSAAAGSGYVAPNVLTSQVLPFAKASSKYGGVMLWNKYHDDKNGYSSQIKGSV
;
A
#
# COMPACT_ATOMS: atom_id res chain seq x y z
N MET A 1 24.49 -45.97 33.56
CA MET A 1 24.32 -44.74 32.76
C MET A 1 23.65 -45.12 31.45
N GLY A 2 22.34 -44.93 31.33
CA GLY A 2 21.59 -45.28 30.12
C GLY A 2 21.39 -44.04 29.24
N ALA A 3 22.05 -44.01 28.08
CA ALA A 3 21.81 -42.98 27.08
C ALA A 3 20.40 -43.19 26.50
N LYS A 4 19.53 -42.18 26.66
CA LYS A 4 18.23 -42.16 25.97
C LYS A 4 18.49 -42.04 24.47
N LEU A 5 18.28 -43.13 23.74
CA LEU A 5 18.17 -43.12 22.29
C LEU A 5 17.04 -42.16 21.90
N ILE A 6 17.40 -41.03 21.29
CA ILE A 6 16.42 -40.15 20.64
C ILE A 6 15.81 -40.97 19.51
N ASN A 7 14.51 -41.23 19.61
CA ASN A 7 13.79 -42.04 18.63
C ASN A 7 13.89 -41.35 17.25
N LEU A 8 14.41 -42.06 16.25
CA LEU A 8 14.74 -41.51 14.92
C LEU A 8 13.52 -40.83 14.27
N GLU A 9 12.32 -41.35 14.55
CA GLU A 9 11.04 -40.78 14.13
C GLU A 9 10.79 -39.37 14.68
N ASN A 10 11.10 -39.12 15.96
CA ASN A 10 10.91 -37.82 16.59
C ASN A 10 11.90 -36.78 16.03
N ALA A 11 13.13 -37.20 15.71
CA ALA A 11 14.11 -36.33 15.06
C ALA A 11 13.66 -35.97 13.63
N LEU A 12 13.09 -36.92 12.89
CA LEU A 12 12.57 -36.70 11.54
C LEU A 12 11.36 -35.77 11.53
N ILE A 13 10.41 -35.94 12.46
CA ILE A 13 9.24 -35.07 12.61
C ILE A 13 9.67 -33.65 12.97
N PHE A 14 10.63 -33.49 13.89
CA PHE A 14 11.14 -32.18 14.28
C PHE A 14 11.85 -31.47 13.12
N LEU A 15 12.61 -32.21 12.31
CA LEU A 15 13.26 -31.70 11.10
C LEU A 15 12.23 -31.30 10.03
N LEU A 16 11.18 -32.09 9.83
CA LEU A 16 10.08 -31.76 8.91
C LEU A 16 9.29 -30.53 9.35
N VAL A 17 9.06 -30.35 10.65
CA VAL A 17 8.42 -29.14 11.21
C VAL A 17 9.34 -27.92 11.04
N LEU A 18 10.65 -28.07 11.26
CA LEU A 18 11.64 -27.01 11.02
C LEU A 18 11.73 -26.64 9.54
N LEU A 19 11.68 -27.62 8.62
CA LEU A 19 11.60 -27.36 7.19
C LEU A 19 10.28 -26.68 6.82
N ALA A 20 9.13 -27.12 7.35
CA ALA A 20 7.85 -26.49 7.08
C ALA A 20 7.77 -25.04 7.60
N LEU A 21 8.46 -24.74 8.71
CA LEU A 21 8.62 -23.37 9.22
C LEU A 21 9.64 -22.55 8.41
N ALA A 22 10.72 -23.18 7.91
CA ALA A 22 11.72 -22.54 7.05
C ALA A 22 11.19 -22.27 5.63
N PHE A 23 10.23 -23.07 5.17
CA PHE A 23 9.51 -22.95 3.90
C PHE A 23 8.08 -22.44 4.08
N GLN A 24 7.83 -21.55 5.06
CA GLN A 24 6.70 -20.65 4.92
C GLN A 24 6.96 -19.77 3.70
N SER A 25 6.45 -20.20 2.54
CA SER A 25 6.18 -19.27 1.46
C SER A 25 5.26 -18.22 2.06
N GLU A 26 5.78 -17.02 2.34
CA GLU A 26 4.92 -15.86 2.52
C GLU A 26 4.18 -15.68 1.19
N ALA A 27 2.99 -16.25 1.11
CA ALA A 27 2.08 -16.00 0.01
C ALA A 27 1.90 -14.48 -0.11
N GLY A 28 1.85 -13.98 -1.35
CA GLY A 28 1.67 -12.56 -1.59
C GLY A 28 0.37 -12.05 -0.93
N GLY A 29 0.31 -10.76 -0.65
CA GLY A 29 -0.89 -10.09 -0.16
C GLY A 29 -1.60 -9.32 -1.28
N ILE A 30 -2.91 -9.12 -1.12
CA ILE A 30 -3.63 -8.11 -1.91
C ILE A 30 -3.73 -6.82 -1.09
N VAL A 31 -3.37 -5.71 -1.73
CA VAL A 31 -3.55 -4.34 -1.22
C VAL A 31 -4.72 -3.71 -1.97
N VAL A 32 -5.55 -2.91 -1.30
CA VAL A 32 -6.68 -2.22 -1.95
C VAL A 32 -6.81 -0.77 -1.49
N TYR A 33 -7.16 0.12 -2.40
CA TYR A 33 -7.58 1.49 -2.09
C TYR A 33 -9.08 1.53 -1.77
N TRP A 34 -9.44 2.18 -0.67
CA TRP A 34 -10.82 2.38 -0.20
C TRP A 34 -11.03 3.85 0.18
N GLY A 35 -12.20 4.42 -0.12
CA GLY A 35 -12.60 5.75 0.33
C GLY A 35 -13.09 6.68 -0.78
N GLN A 36 -12.91 6.32 -2.04
CA GLN A 36 -13.24 7.20 -3.17
C GLN A 36 -14.61 6.92 -3.81
N ASN A 37 -15.39 5.98 -3.26
CA ASN A 37 -16.78 5.79 -3.69
C ASN A 37 -17.68 5.34 -2.54
N GLY A 38 -18.68 6.16 -2.17
CA GLY A 38 -19.60 5.86 -1.05
C GLY A 38 -20.43 4.58 -1.22
N ARG A 39 -20.42 3.96 -2.41
CA ARG A 39 -21.12 2.69 -2.71
C ARG A 39 -20.22 1.45 -2.58
N GLU A 40 -18.96 1.59 -2.20
CA GLU A 40 -17.99 0.48 -2.08
C GLU A 40 -18.02 -0.25 -0.73
N GLY A 41 -19.05 0.03 0.07
CA GLY A 41 -19.25 -0.51 1.42
C GLY A 41 -18.36 0.14 2.47
N THR A 42 -18.62 -0.18 3.74
CA THR A 42 -17.82 0.33 4.87
C THR A 42 -16.41 -0.27 4.87
N LEU A 43 -15.50 0.36 5.63
CA LEU A 43 -14.16 -0.18 5.84
C LEU A 43 -14.23 -1.53 6.61
N THR A 44 -15.17 -1.68 7.54
CA THR A 44 -15.46 -2.96 8.20
C THR A 44 -15.87 -4.06 7.21
N ASN A 45 -16.75 -3.77 6.25
CA ASN A 45 -17.15 -4.74 5.21
C ASN A 45 -15.97 -5.12 4.32
N THR A 46 -15.14 -4.14 3.96
CA THR A 46 -13.91 -4.34 3.18
C THR A 46 -12.97 -5.32 3.88
N CYS A 47 -12.70 -5.10 5.17
CA CYS A 47 -11.82 -5.95 5.96
C CYS A 47 -12.42 -7.32 6.30
N SER A 48 -13.74 -7.41 6.46
CA SER A 48 -14.44 -8.67 6.71
C SER A 48 -14.43 -9.63 5.52
N SER A 49 -14.15 -9.14 4.31
CA SER A 49 -14.07 -9.98 3.10
C SER A 49 -12.96 -11.05 3.16
N GLY A 50 -11.94 -10.85 4.00
CA GLY A 50 -10.78 -11.73 4.08
C GLY A 50 -9.92 -11.75 2.82
N LYS A 51 -10.05 -10.76 1.93
CA LYS A 51 -9.33 -10.68 0.64
C LYS A 51 -8.04 -9.88 0.71
N TYR A 52 -7.90 -8.96 1.66
CA TYR A 52 -6.85 -7.93 1.65
C TYR A 52 -5.92 -8.05 2.87
N LYS A 53 -4.62 -7.89 2.64
CA LYS A 53 -3.57 -7.81 3.69
C LYS A 53 -3.37 -6.36 4.16
N ILE A 54 -3.59 -5.40 3.26
CA ILE A 54 -3.43 -3.96 3.50
C ILE A 54 -4.59 -3.20 2.85
N VAL A 55 -5.12 -2.19 3.55
CA VAL A 55 -6.11 -1.24 3.02
C VAL A 55 -5.55 0.17 3.11
N ASN A 56 -5.52 0.89 1.98
CA ASN A 56 -5.14 2.29 1.92
C ASN A 56 -6.43 3.15 1.96
N ILE A 57 -6.58 3.97 3.00
CA ILE A 57 -7.64 4.97 3.10
C ILE A 57 -7.27 6.14 2.19
N ALA A 58 -8.06 6.33 1.14
CA ALA A 58 -7.84 7.25 0.05
C ALA A 58 -8.87 8.40 0.12
N PHE A 59 -8.50 9.67 0.34
CA PHE A 59 -7.15 10.22 0.45
C PHE A 59 -7.08 11.39 1.44
N LEU A 60 -5.88 11.70 1.96
CA LEU A 60 -5.53 13.07 2.33
C LEU A 60 -5.17 13.83 1.05
N SER A 61 -6.18 14.43 0.41
CA SER A 61 -6.10 14.93 -0.97
C SER A 61 -5.64 16.37 -1.10
N SER A 62 -5.54 17.13 0.00
CA SER A 62 -5.10 18.53 -0.01
C SER A 62 -4.18 18.80 1.17
N PHE A 63 -2.99 19.34 0.90
CA PHE A 63 -1.98 19.76 1.87
C PHE A 63 -0.93 20.69 1.22
N GLY A 64 -0.08 21.32 2.03
CA GLY A 64 1.00 22.21 1.54
C GLY A 64 0.57 23.64 1.25
N GLY A 65 1.53 24.54 1.03
CA GLY A 65 1.24 25.97 0.84
C GLY A 65 0.56 26.60 2.06
N GLY A 66 0.97 26.20 3.27
CA GLY A 66 0.40 26.68 4.53
C GLY A 66 -1.07 26.31 4.83
N ARG A 67 -1.75 25.55 3.96
CA ARG A 67 -3.16 25.18 4.18
C ARG A 67 -3.30 24.07 5.21
N THR A 68 -4.44 24.05 5.91
CA THR A 68 -4.81 22.91 6.77
C THR A 68 -5.05 21.69 5.90
N PRO A 69 -4.39 20.53 6.16
CA PRO A 69 -4.61 19.34 5.36
C PRO A 69 -6.06 18.84 5.46
N GLN A 70 -6.59 18.33 4.34
CA GLN A 70 -7.97 17.85 4.26
C GLN A 70 -8.04 16.44 3.69
N ILE A 71 -8.84 15.60 4.36
CA ILE A 71 -9.20 14.28 3.88
C ILE A 71 -10.42 14.38 2.97
N ASN A 72 -10.47 13.56 1.92
CA ASN A 72 -11.64 13.36 1.09
C ASN A 72 -11.96 11.86 1.07
N LEU A 73 -13.15 11.49 1.54
CA LEU A 73 -13.67 10.12 1.52
C LEU A 73 -14.96 10.03 0.70
N ALA A 74 -15.04 10.82 -0.37
CA ALA A 74 -16.17 10.91 -1.27
C ALA A 74 -17.52 10.93 -0.52
N GLY A 75 -18.42 9.99 -0.83
CA GLY A 75 -19.74 9.87 -0.21
C GLY A 75 -19.78 9.12 1.12
N HIS A 76 -18.65 8.68 1.68
CA HIS A 76 -18.66 7.91 2.93
C HIS A 76 -19.00 8.79 4.13
N CYS A 77 -18.33 9.92 4.28
CA CYS A 77 -18.53 10.81 5.43
C CYS A 77 -18.04 12.22 5.12
N ASN A 78 -18.51 13.19 5.91
CA ASN A 78 -18.06 14.57 5.82
C ASN A 78 -17.07 14.88 6.97
N PRO A 79 -15.78 15.16 6.68
CA PRO A 79 -14.82 15.50 7.72
C PRO A 79 -15.06 16.89 8.34
N ALA A 80 -15.65 17.84 7.59
CA ALA A 80 -15.92 19.19 8.08
C ALA A 80 -16.94 19.22 9.24
N SER A 81 -17.84 18.24 9.31
CA SER A 81 -18.80 18.07 10.41
C SER A 81 -18.36 17.06 11.46
N ASN A 82 -17.06 16.67 11.48
CA ASN A 82 -16.54 15.56 12.30
C ASN A 82 -17.20 14.20 12.02
N GLY A 83 -17.95 14.05 10.92
CA GLY A 83 -18.72 12.84 10.59
C GLY A 83 -17.86 11.61 10.28
N CYS A 84 -16.57 11.81 10.00
CA CYS A 84 -15.63 10.73 9.70
C CYS A 84 -14.99 10.07 10.95
N LYS A 85 -15.19 10.61 12.16
CA LYS A 85 -14.63 10.03 13.39
C LYS A 85 -15.07 8.59 13.66
N ARG A 86 -16.24 8.20 13.14
CA ARG A 86 -16.76 6.82 13.25
C ARG A 86 -15.87 5.77 12.58
N ILE A 87 -15.06 6.17 11.60
CA ILE A 87 -14.14 5.28 10.88
C ILE A 87 -13.09 4.69 11.84
N SER A 88 -12.84 5.32 13.00
CA SER A 88 -11.99 4.79 14.06
C SER A 88 -12.36 3.35 14.45
N GLN A 89 -13.66 3.04 14.55
CA GLN A 89 -14.13 1.69 14.89
C GLN A 89 -13.81 0.69 13.77
N ASP A 90 -14.02 1.09 12.51
CA ASP A 90 -13.71 0.26 11.35
C ASP A 90 -12.20 -0.02 11.24
N ILE A 91 -11.35 0.98 11.51
CA ILE A 91 -9.89 0.82 11.52
C ILE A 91 -9.48 -0.23 12.55
N ARG A 92 -9.98 -0.12 13.79
CA ARG A 92 -9.68 -1.10 14.84
C ARG A 92 -10.16 -2.50 14.48
N TYR A 93 -11.33 -2.60 13.85
CA TYR A 93 -11.84 -3.88 13.36
C TYR A 93 -10.89 -4.50 12.34
N CYS A 94 -10.45 -3.75 11.32
CA CYS A 94 -9.45 -4.22 10.36
C CYS A 94 -8.15 -4.68 11.05
N GLN A 95 -7.63 -3.89 11.98
CA GLN A 95 -6.42 -4.20 12.71
C GLN A 95 -6.56 -5.46 13.58
N SER A 96 -7.74 -5.70 14.16
CA SER A 96 -8.04 -6.92 14.90
C SER A 96 -8.04 -8.18 14.02
N LYS A 97 -8.21 -8.01 12.71
CA LYS A 97 -8.08 -9.09 11.70
C LYS A 97 -6.66 -9.21 11.14
N GLY A 98 -5.69 -8.48 11.71
CA GLY A 98 -4.30 -8.47 11.23
C GLY A 98 -4.07 -7.64 9.95
N ILE A 99 -5.09 -6.92 9.47
CA ILE A 99 -5.01 -6.09 8.27
C ILE A 99 -4.34 -4.76 8.64
N LYS A 100 -3.33 -4.35 7.88
CA LYS A 100 -2.73 -3.02 8.05
C LYS A 100 -3.60 -1.97 7.36
N VAL A 101 -3.85 -0.87 8.04
CA VAL A 101 -4.60 0.27 7.51
C VAL A 101 -3.67 1.48 7.43
N LEU A 102 -3.45 1.97 6.22
CA LEU A 102 -2.60 3.14 5.94
C LEU A 102 -3.47 4.32 5.48
N LEU A 103 -3.01 5.55 5.72
CA LEU A 103 -3.57 6.74 5.08
C LEU A 103 -2.78 7.02 3.81
N SER A 104 -3.45 7.13 2.67
CA SER A 104 -2.82 7.54 1.42
C SER A 104 -2.86 9.05 1.24
N LEU A 105 -1.71 9.63 0.94
CA LEU A 105 -1.51 11.04 0.64
C LEU A 105 -1.59 11.23 -0.87
N GLY A 106 -2.33 12.24 -1.31
CA GLY A 106 -2.34 12.66 -2.71
C GLY A 106 -3.51 12.13 -3.51
N GLY A 107 -3.22 11.30 -4.51
CA GLY A 107 -4.14 10.84 -5.56
C GLY A 107 -4.18 11.78 -6.78
N ASP A 108 -5.09 11.50 -7.72
CA ASP A 108 -5.15 12.20 -9.03
C ASP A 108 -5.46 13.72 -8.92
N MET A 109 -6.13 14.16 -7.84
CA MET A 109 -6.44 15.58 -7.64
C MET A 109 -5.19 16.35 -7.17
N LYS A 110 -4.55 17.09 -8.08
CA LYS A 110 -3.30 17.87 -7.88
C LYS A 110 -3.43 19.12 -6.97
N THR A 111 -4.12 18.99 -5.85
CA THR A 111 -4.35 20.05 -4.85
C THR A 111 -3.39 19.99 -3.66
N TYR A 112 -2.29 19.24 -3.83
CA TYR A 112 -1.25 19.05 -2.83
C TYR A 112 0.13 19.33 -3.42
N TYR A 113 1.05 19.81 -2.60
CA TYR A 113 2.47 19.97 -2.92
C TYR A 113 3.27 20.19 -1.63
N LEU A 114 4.61 20.18 -1.73
CA LEU A 114 5.50 20.60 -0.65
C LEU A 114 6.53 21.57 -1.23
N SER A 115 6.52 22.82 -0.78
CA SER A 115 7.43 23.86 -1.32
C SER A 115 8.78 23.90 -0.61
N SER A 116 8.88 23.37 0.61
CA SER A 116 10.11 23.36 1.40
C SER A 116 10.23 22.13 2.32
N SER A 117 11.43 21.92 2.86
CA SER A 117 11.66 20.89 3.88
C SER A 117 10.92 21.18 5.19
N ASP A 118 10.69 22.45 5.52
CA ASP A 118 9.91 22.81 6.71
C ASP A 118 8.42 22.49 6.52
N GLU A 119 7.87 22.71 5.32
CA GLU A 119 6.51 22.23 5.03
C GLU A 119 6.41 20.71 5.13
N ALA A 120 7.43 19.97 4.67
CA ALA A 120 7.48 18.52 4.81
C ALA A 120 7.48 18.07 6.29
N ARG A 121 8.27 18.73 7.14
CA ARG A 121 8.31 18.47 8.59
C ARG A 121 6.98 18.81 9.26
N ASN A 122 6.39 19.96 8.92
CA ASN A 122 5.09 20.38 9.44
C ASN A 122 3.99 19.39 9.06
N LEU A 123 4.00 18.89 7.82
CA LEU A 123 3.08 17.84 7.39
C LEU A 123 3.32 16.52 8.14
N ALA A 124 4.58 16.11 8.33
CA ALA A 124 4.90 14.91 9.11
C ALA A 124 4.39 15.00 10.55
N ASP A 125 4.57 16.15 11.20
CA ASP A 125 4.11 16.40 12.56
C ASP A 125 2.57 16.45 12.63
N TYR A 126 1.91 17.01 11.61
CA TYR A 126 0.45 16.93 11.46
C TYR A 126 -0.04 15.48 11.33
N LEU A 127 0.58 14.68 10.46
CA LEU A 127 0.22 13.27 10.25
C LEU A 127 0.43 12.45 11.54
N TRP A 128 1.54 12.69 12.22
CA TRP A 128 1.84 12.06 13.50
C TRP A 128 0.72 12.29 14.53
N ASN A 129 0.34 13.56 14.72
CA ASN A 129 -0.63 13.97 15.73
C ASN A 129 -2.08 13.65 15.38
N ASN A 130 -2.44 13.63 14.09
CA ASN A 130 -3.83 13.47 13.66
C ASN A 130 -4.22 12.05 13.23
N PHE A 131 -3.25 11.21 12.85
CA PHE A 131 -3.51 9.88 12.29
C PHE A 131 -2.66 8.76 12.88
N LEU A 132 -1.48 9.07 13.40
CA LEU A 132 -0.56 8.09 13.99
C LEU A 132 -0.56 8.22 15.52
N GLY A 133 0.58 7.96 16.17
CA GLY A 133 0.71 7.83 17.63
C GLY A 133 0.81 9.14 18.41
N GLY A 134 0.73 10.30 17.74
CA GLY A 134 0.66 11.59 18.41
C GLY A 134 -0.74 11.92 18.93
N SER A 135 -0.90 13.13 19.45
CA SER A 135 -2.15 13.59 20.08
C SER A 135 -2.70 14.83 19.39
N SER A 136 -4.02 14.87 19.19
CA SER A 136 -4.77 15.99 18.64
C SER A 136 -6.22 15.93 19.09
N ASN A 137 -6.85 17.07 19.37
CA ASN A 137 -8.26 17.16 19.73
C ASN A 137 -9.20 17.06 18.50
N SER A 138 -8.64 17.13 17.29
CA SER A 138 -9.37 17.23 16.03
C SER A 138 -8.99 16.15 15.01
N ARG A 139 -8.61 14.95 15.48
CA ARG A 139 -8.28 13.80 14.63
C ARG A 139 -9.42 13.50 13.63
N PRO A 140 -9.19 13.59 12.29
CA PRO A 140 -10.27 13.49 11.30
C PRO A 140 -10.99 12.14 11.27
N LEU A 141 -10.25 11.06 11.52
CA LEU A 141 -10.77 9.69 11.53
C LEU A 141 -11.05 9.16 12.94
N GLY A 142 -11.00 10.04 13.95
CA GLY A 142 -11.12 9.68 15.35
C GLY A 142 -9.82 9.19 15.97
N ASP A 143 -9.95 8.45 17.07
CA ASP A 143 -8.86 8.11 17.99
C ASP A 143 -8.06 6.85 17.62
N ALA A 144 -8.41 6.14 16.54
CA ALA A 144 -7.61 5.04 16.05
C ALA A 144 -6.25 5.52 15.55
N VAL A 145 -5.24 4.67 15.77
CA VAL A 145 -3.86 4.88 15.32
C VAL A 145 -3.63 4.03 14.07
N LEU A 146 -3.43 4.68 12.93
CA LEU A 146 -3.14 3.98 11.68
C LEU A 146 -1.78 3.26 11.73
N ASN A 147 -1.61 2.28 10.85
CA ASN A 147 -0.36 1.53 10.78
C ASN A 147 0.74 2.31 10.06
N GLY A 148 0.40 3.24 9.17
CA GLY A 148 1.40 3.93 8.37
C GLY A 148 0.81 4.91 7.37
N ILE A 149 1.69 5.40 6.49
CA ILE A 149 1.41 6.39 5.48
C ILE A 149 1.79 5.84 4.11
N ASP A 150 0.88 5.97 3.15
CA ASP A 150 1.07 5.67 1.74
C ASP A 150 1.29 6.96 0.95
N PHE A 151 2.33 6.99 0.12
CA PHE A 151 2.69 8.11 -0.73
C PHE A 151 2.19 7.84 -2.15
N ASP A 152 1.01 8.36 -2.48
CA ASP A 152 0.43 8.33 -3.81
C ASP A 152 0.52 9.71 -4.47
N ILE A 153 1.76 10.11 -4.76
CA ILE A 153 2.10 11.45 -5.24
C ILE A 153 2.21 11.45 -6.76
N GLU A 154 1.12 11.83 -7.41
CA GLU A 154 0.99 11.84 -8.88
C GLU A 154 1.33 13.21 -9.51
N GLY A 155 1.77 14.19 -8.71
CA GLY A 155 2.17 15.51 -9.18
C GLY A 155 2.41 16.54 -8.07
N GLY A 156 2.10 17.80 -8.36
CA GLY A 156 2.16 18.91 -7.39
C GLY A 156 3.53 19.58 -7.23
N GLY A 157 4.62 18.91 -7.65
CA GLY A 157 6.00 19.43 -7.49
C GLY A 157 6.57 19.20 -6.10
N GLY A 158 7.84 19.61 -5.89
CA GLY A 158 8.52 19.43 -4.61
C GLY A 158 9.01 18.00 -4.35
N SER A 159 9.39 17.25 -5.39
CA SER A 159 9.81 15.85 -5.31
C SER A 159 10.87 15.59 -4.23
N SER A 160 11.85 16.49 -4.06
CA SER A 160 12.88 16.40 -3.02
C SER A 160 12.31 16.48 -1.60
N ASN A 161 11.22 17.21 -1.38
CA ASN A 161 10.62 17.42 -0.05
C ASN A 161 9.88 16.17 0.45
N TYR A 162 9.43 15.27 -0.43
CA TYR A 162 8.85 13.99 -0.01
C TYR A 162 9.88 13.05 0.62
N ALA A 163 11.18 13.20 0.29
CA ALA A 163 12.24 12.49 1.00
C ALA A 163 12.37 12.94 2.46
N GLU A 164 12.23 14.25 2.71
CA GLU A 164 12.23 14.78 4.07
C GLU A 164 11.01 14.31 4.85
N LEU A 165 9.82 14.32 4.22
CA LEU A 165 8.61 13.77 4.81
C LEU A 165 8.79 12.30 5.22
N ALA A 166 9.36 11.47 4.34
CA ALA A 166 9.63 10.06 4.62
C ALA A 166 10.60 9.87 5.79
N ARG A 167 11.72 10.61 5.83
CA ARG A 167 12.68 10.56 6.96
C ARG A 167 12.01 10.92 8.27
N ARG A 168 11.27 12.03 8.29
CA ARG A 168 10.61 12.52 9.51
C ARG A 168 9.52 11.56 10.02
N LEU A 169 8.73 10.97 9.12
CA LEU A 169 7.76 9.94 9.49
C LEU A 169 8.44 8.66 10.00
N SER A 170 9.54 8.25 9.38
CA SER A 170 10.32 7.09 9.83
C SER A 170 10.87 7.30 11.25
N ASP A 171 11.38 8.49 11.55
CA ASP A 171 11.91 8.84 12.88
C ASP A 171 10.88 8.70 14.00
N TYR A 172 9.59 8.90 13.72
CA TYR A 172 8.52 8.68 14.70
C TYR A 172 8.41 7.21 15.16
N SER A 173 8.91 6.25 14.37
CA SER A 173 8.98 4.85 14.79
C SER A 173 9.87 4.64 16.02
N LYS A 174 10.80 5.56 16.30
CA LYS A 174 11.64 5.54 17.51
C LYS A 174 10.87 5.92 18.77
N ARG A 175 9.65 6.46 18.64
CA ARG A 175 8.82 6.98 19.74
C ARG A 175 7.66 6.05 20.11
N GLY A 176 7.60 4.84 19.56
CA GLY A 176 6.54 3.89 19.86
C GLY A 176 6.37 2.81 18.80
N LYS A 177 5.13 2.65 18.32
CA LYS A 177 4.81 1.68 17.27
C LYS A 177 5.48 2.08 15.95
N LYS A 178 6.01 1.10 15.22
CA LYS A 178 6.52 1.29 13.86
C LYS A 178 5.49 2.01 12.98
N VAL A 179 5.94 3.06 12.30
CA VAL A 179 5.22 3.74 11.24
C VAL A 179 5.61 3.08 9.93
N TYR A 180 4.67 2.37 9.30
CA TYR A 180 4.91 1.79 7.99
C TYR A 180 4.92 2.88 6.91
N LEU A 181 5.86 2.80 5.98
CA LEU A 181 5.91 3.69 4.83
C LEU A 181 5.67 2.90 3.55
N ALA A 182 4.68 3.33 2.76
CA ALA A 182 4.38 2.76 1.46
C ALA A 182 4.38 3.83 0.38
N ALA A 183 4.57 3.44 -0.88
CA ALA A 183 4.56 4.33 -2.02
C ALA A 183 3.87 3.71 -3.23
N ALA A 184 3.19 4.54 -4.01
CA ALA A 184 2.51 4.20 -5.25
C ALA A 184 3.13 4.93 -6.46
N PRO A 185 4.41 4.69 -6.81
CA PRO A 185 5.00 5.31 -7.99
C PRO A 185 4.31 4.83 -9.27
N GLN A 186 4.30 5.68 -10.30
CA GLN A 186 3.95 5.23 -11.64
C GLN A 186 5.02 4.25 -12.16
N CYS A 187 4.66 3.37 -13.11
CA CYS A 187 5.63 2.41 -13.64
C CYS A 187 6.85 2.97 -14.41
N PRO A 188 6.84 4.20 -14.97
CA PRO A 188 8.03 4.79 -15.58
C PRO A 188 9.13 4.96 -14.53
N PHE A 189 10.35 4.57 -14.89
CA PHE A 189 11.49 4.61 -13.98
C PHE A 189 12.56 5.60 -14.47
N PRO A 190 13.08 6.50 -13.61
CA PRO A 190 12.64 6.75 -12.23
C PRO A 190 11.30 7.51 -12.19
N ASP A 191 10.54 7.36 -11.10
CA ASP A 191 9.31 8.12 -10.87
C ASP A 191 9.63 9.59 -10.55
N SER A 192 9.01 10.54 -11.27
CA SER A 192 9.36 11.97 -11.18
C SER A 192 9.03 12.60 -9.82
N SER A 193 8.02 12.10 -9.12
CA SER A 193 7.54 12.63 -7.84
C SER A 193 8.22 11.97 -6.66
N LEU A 194 8.41 10.65 -6.72
CA LEU A 194 8.78 9.80 -5.59
C LEU A 194 10.22 9.30 -5.63
N HIS A 195 10.97 9.52 -6.71
CA HIS A 195 12.35 9.02 -6.81
C HIS A 195 13.23 9.44 -5.61
N ALA A 196 13.17 10.71 -5.18
CA ALA A 196 13.94 11.18 -4.04
C ALA A 196 13.51 10.50 -2.73
N ALA A 197 12.21 10.28 -2.52
CA ALA A 197 11.69 9.60 -1.34
C ALA A 197 12.10 8.12 -1.33
N LEU A 198 11.90 7.41 -2.44
CA LEU A 198 12.26 6.00 -2.58
C LEU A 198 13.78 5.76 -2.43
N SER A 199 14.60 6.72 -2.86
CA SER A 199 16.07 6.65 -2.71
C SER A 199 16.55 6.70 -1.26
N THR A 200 15.68 7.05 -0.31
CA THR A 200 16.01 6.99 1.13
C THR A 200 16.15 5.57 1.66
N GLY A 201 15.57 4.58 0.97
CA GLY A 201 15.55 3.18 1.43
C GLY A 201 14.62 2.90 2.61
N LEU A 202 13.73 3.85 2.96
CA LEU A 202 12.89 3.78 4.16
C LEU A 202 11.53 3.10 3.94
N PHE A 203 11.18 2.78 2.69
CA PHE A 203 9.84 2.28 2.34
C PHE A 203 9.73 0.77 2.57
N ASP A 204 8.70 0.37 3.32
CA ASP A 204 8.37 -1.03 3.57
C ASP A 204 7.71 -1.67 2.35
N TYR A 205 6.82 -0.93 1.68
CA TYR A 205 6.01 -1.41 0.58
C TYR A 205 6.06 -0.46 -0.62
N VAL A 206 6.16 -0.99 -1.83
CA VAL A 206 6.07 -0.21 -3.07
C VAL A 206 5.11 -0.91 -4.03
N TRP A 207 3.95 -0.31 -4.29
CA TRP A 207 2.97 -0.81 -5.26
C TRP A 207 3.02 0.03 -6.53
N ILE A 208 3.81 -0.45 -7.50
CA ILE A 208 4.07 0.25 -8.75
C ILE A 208 2.80 0.23 -9.61
N GLN A 209 2.33 1.39 -10.05
CA GLN A 209 1.12 1.52 -10.86
C GLN A 209 1.40 1.13 -12.32
N TYR A 210 1.06 -0.12 -12.69
CA TYR A 210 1.23 -0.66 -14.05
C TYR A 210 0.00 -0.39 -14.94
N TYR A 211 -0.48 0.85 -14.89
CA TYR A 211 -1.60 1.34 -15.67
C TYR A 211 -1.42 2.81 -16.05
N ASN A 212 -2.25 3.30 -16.97
CA ASN A 212 -2.16 4.65 -17.55
C ASN A 212 -0.81 5.00 -18.23
N ASN A 213 0.08 4.02 -18.40
CA ASN A 213 1.45 4.20 -18.90
C ASN A 213 1.83 3.05 -19.85
N PRO A 214 1.44 3.08 -21.14
CA PRO A 214 1.64 1.98 -22.11
C PRO A 214 3.11 1.55 -22.32
N GLN A 215 4.06 2.42 -21.99
CA GLN A 215 5.50 2.16 -22.06
C GLN A 215 5.98 1.11 -21.04
N CYS A 216 5.22 0.87 -19.97
CA CYS A 216 5.59 -0.09 -18.91
C CYS A 216 4.42 -0.93 -18.38
N SER A 217 3.17 -0.58 -18.68
CA SER A 217 1.99 -1.40 -18.39
C SER A 217 2.06 -2.74 -19.14
N TYR A 218 1.33 -3.73 -18.63
CA TYR A 218 1.32 -5.04 -19.28
C TYR A 218 0.46 -5.04 -20.56
N GLU A 219 1.05 -5.50 -21.66
CA GLU A 219 0.35 -5.80 -22.91
C GLU A 219 0.80 -7.17 -23.42
N SER A 220 -0.14 -8.03 -23.81
CA SER A 220 0.18 -9.40 -24.29
C SER A 220 1.08 -9.39 -25.53
N SER A 221 0.93 -8.38 -26.40
CA SER A 221 1.77 -8.16 -27.59
C SER A 221 3.19 -7.69 -27.25
N SER A 222 3.42 -7.14 -26.05
CA SER A 222 4.70 -6.53 -25.65
C SER A 222 5.08 -6.81 -24.18
N ARG A 223 5.03 -8.10 -23.80
CA ARG A 223 5.31 -8.56 -22.41
C ARG A 223 6.64 -8.06 -21.84
N ASN A 224 7.65 -7.84 -22.69
CA ASN A 224 8.97 -7.40 -22.25
C ASN A 224 8.98 -5.99 -21.64
N ARG A 225 8.04 -5.10 -21.99
CA ARG A 225 7.95 -3.76 -21.38
C ARG A 225 7.72 -3.84 -19.87
N PHE A 226 6.68 -4.59 -19.48
CA PHE A 226 6.38 -4.88 -18.08
C PHE A 226 7.56 -5.59 -17.39
N LYS A 227 8.08 -6.66 -18.01
CA LYS A 227 9.16 -7.46 -17.42
C LYS A 227 10.41 -6.64 -17.11
N ASN A 228 10.84 -5.81 -18.06
CA ASN A 228 11.99 -4.94 -17.91
C ASN A 228 11.75 -3.88 -16.83
N SER A 229 10.56 -3.28 -16.80
CA SER A 229 10.18 -2.32 -15.75
C SER A 229 10.18 -2.98 -14.37
N TRP A 230 9.53 -4.14 -14.20
CA TRP A 230 9.49 -4.89 -12.93
C TRP A 230 10.89 -5.25 -12.42
N GLN A 231 11.75 -5.76 -13.30
CA GLN A 231 13.14 -6.05 -12.95
C GLN A 231 13.88 -4.78 -12.54
N LYS A 232 13.71 -3.68 -13.30
CA LYS A 232 14.38 -2.41 -13.00
C LYS A 232 14.00 -1.89 -11.61
N TRP A 233 12.70 -1.88 -11.30
CA TRP A 233 12.19 -1.45 -9.99
C TRP A 233 12.72 -2.31 -8.84
N THR A 234 12.54 -3.63 -8.93
CA THR A 234 12.86 -4.55 -7.82
C THR A 234 14.36 -4.70 -7.54
N THR A 235 15.20 -4.46 -8.55
CA THR A 235 16.68 -4.52 -8.42
C THR A 235 17.32 -3.18 -8.09
N THR A 236 16.72 -2.05 -8.49
CA THR A 236 17.33 -0.72 -8.28
C THR A 236 16.85 -0.05 -6.99
N VAL A 237 15.59 -0.23 -6.59
CA VAL A 237 15.03 0.41 -5.40
C VAL A 237 15.22 -0.45 -4.16
N SER A 238 15.69 0.18 -3.08
CA SER A 238 15.75 -0.45 -1.76
C SER A 238 14.41 -0.26 -1.04
N ALA A 239 13.60 -1.31 -1.02
CA ALA A 239 12.35 -1.39 -0.26
C ALA A 239 12.11 -2.84 0.19
N GLY A 240 11.24 -3.02 1.20
CA GLY A 240 10.93 -4.34 1.76
C GLY A 240 10.25 -5.27 0.74
N GLN A 241 9.07 -4.88 0.26
CA GLN A 241 8.30 -5.67 -0.71
C GLN A 241 7.75 -4.81 -1.85
N PHE A 242 7.66 -5.40 -3.04
CA PHE A 242 7.11 -4.79 -4.25
C PHE A 242 5.81 -5.47 -4.66
N PHE A 243 4.84 -4.68 -5.10
CA PHE A 243 3.53 -5.14 -5.52
C PHE A 243 3.25 -4.66 -6.95
N ILE A 244 2.53 -5.48 -7.71
CA ILE A 244 2.02 -5.08 -9.02
C ILE A 244 0.72 -4.32 -8.80
N GLY A 245 0.71 -3.00 -9.03
CA GLY A 245 -0.49 -2.17 -8.98
C GLY A 245 -1.28 -2.25 -10.28
N LEU A 246 -2.56 -2.62 -10.18
CA LEU A 246 -3.45 -2.81 -11.33
C LEU A 246 -4.83 -2.18 -11.10
N PRO A 247 -5.52 -1.76 -12.17
CA PRO A 247 -6.93 -1.43 -12.12
C PRO A 247 -7.75 -2.71 -11.86
N ALA A 248 -8.68 -2.69 -10.92
CA ALA A 248 -9.53 -3.83 -10.59
C ALA A 248 -10.60 -4.13 -11.66
N SER A 249 -10.81 -3.21 -12.60
CA SER A 249 -11.66 -3.40 -13.79
C SER A 249 -11.17 -2.49 -14.92
N SER A 250 -11.61 -2.77 -16.16
CA SER A 250 -11.31 -1.91 -17.31
C SER A 250 -11.82 -0.48 -17.17
N ALA A 251 -12.85 -0.24 -16.34
CA ALA A 251 -13.39 1.09 -16.09
C ALA A 251 -12.66 1.86 -14.98
N ALA A 252 -11.70 1.24 -14.29
CA ALA A 252 -11.01 1.86 -13.14
C ALA A 252 -9.82 2.74 -13.54
N ALA A 253 -9.35 2.65 -14.78
CA ALA A 253 -8.23 3.42 -15.33
C ALA A 253 -8.41 3.62 -16.84
N GLY A 254 -7.68 4.56 -17.43
CA GLY A 254 -7.73 4.83 -18.86
C GLY A 254 -7.09 3.73 -19.71
N SER A 255 -6.11 3.00 -19.16
CA SER A 255 -5.47 1.85 -19.81
C SER A 255 -4.78 0.94 -18.79
N GLY A 256 -4.32 -0.25 -19.20
CA GLY A 256 -3.50 -1.14 -18.37
C GLY A 256 -4.26 -2.16 -17.53
N TYR A 257 -5.58 -2.32 -17.74
CA TYR A 257 -6.31 -3.46 -17.16
C TYR A 257 -5.80 -4.79 -17.70
N VAL A 258 -5.53 -5.73 -16.81
CA VAL A 258 -5.09 -7.09 -17.14
C VAL A 258 -6.16 -8.07 -16.69
N ALA A 259 -6.68 -8.90 -17.59
CA ALA A 259 -7.68 -9.91 -17.21
C ALA A 259 -7.11 -10.89 -16.17
N PRO A 260 -7.91 -11.37 -15.18
CA PRO A 260 -7.43 -12.24 -14.10
C PRO A 260 -6.66 -13.48 -14.58
N ASN A 261 -7.17 -14.17 -15.61
CA ASN A 261 -6.51 -15.34 -16.19
C ASN A 261 -5.14 -15.01 -16.83
N VAL A 262 -5.00 -13.82 -17.43
CA VAL A 262 -3.74 -13.35 -18.00
C VAL A 262 -2.76 -12.98 -16.89
N LEU A 263 -3.22 -12.29 -15.84
CA LEU A 263 -2.41 -11.98 -14.67
C LEU A 263 -1.84 -13.26 -14.04
N THR A 264 -2.69 -14.25 -13.76
CA THR A 264 -2.27 -15.48 -13.08
C THR A 264 -1.39 -16.39 -13.94
N SER A 265 -1.64 -16.48 -15.24
CA SER A 265 -0.87 -17.37 -16.14
C SER A 265 0.38 -16.74 -16.75
N GLN A 266 0.46 -15.41 -16.89
CA GLN A 266 1.53 -14.76 -17.66
C GLN A 266 2.34 -13.71 -16.88
N VAL A 267 1.73 -13.04 -15.89
CA VAL A 267 2.36 -11.93 -15.18
C VAL A 267 2.94 -12.40 -13.83
N LEU A 268 2.11 -13.03 -12.99
CA LEU A 268 2.53 -13.48 -11.66
C LEU A 268 3.69 -14.48 -11.69
N PRO A 269 3.76 -15.47 -12.61
CA PRO A 269 4.89 -16.42 -12.65
C PRO A 269 6.24 -15.73 -12.83
N PHE A 270 6.28 -14.63 -13.59
CA PHE A 270 7.49 -13.84 -13.76
C PHE A 270 7.77 -12.97 -12.53
N ALA A 271 6.74 -12.29 -12.00
CA ALA A 271 6.93 -11.37 -10.88
C ALA A 271 7.36 -12.09 -9.59
N LYS A 272 6.80 -13.27 -9.35
CA LYS A 272 7.11 -14.15 -8.21
C LYS A 272 8.54 -14.70 -8.22
N ALA A 273 9.26 -14.61 -9.33
CA ALA A 273 10.67 -14.97 -9.38
C ALA A 273 11.56 -13.99 -8.58
N SER A 274 11.08 -12.78 -8.27
CA SER A 274 11.76 -11.85 -7.38
C SER A 274 11.50 -12.23 -5.92
N SER A 275 12.55 -12.36 -5.12
CA SER A 275 12.44 -12.56 -3.66
C SER A 275 11.79 -11.38 -2.93
N LYS A 276 11.69 -10.21 -3.58
CA LYS A 276 10.99 -9.03 -3.04
C LYS A 276 9.52 -8.93 -3.47
N TYR A 277 8.98 -9.93 -4.18
CA TYR A 277 7.56 -9.93 -4.53
C TYR A 277 6.70 -9.98 -3.25
N GLY A 278 5.83 -8.97 -3.09
CA GLY A 278 4.90 -8.83 -1.98
C GLY A 278 3.46 -9.15 -2.34
N GLY A 279 3.08 -9.07 -3.62
CA GLY A 279 1.72 -9.34 -4.06
C GLY A 279 1.19 -8.41 -5.16
N VAL A 280 -0.11 -8.11 -5.08
CA VAL A 280 -0.84 -7.26 -6.03
C VAL A 280 -1.54 -6.12 -5.28
N MET A 281 -1.54 -4.93 -5.86
CA MET A 281 -2.34 -3.79 -5.39
C MET A 281 -3.47 -3.54 -6.40
N LEU A 282 -4.68 -3.26 -5.90
CA LEU A 282 -5.86 -3.01 -6.72
C LEU A 282 -6.40 -1.61 -6.51
N TRP A 283 -6.46 -0.85 -7.61
CA TRP A 283 -7.24 0.37 -7.72
C TRP A 283 -8.60 0.05 -8.35
N ASN A 284 -9.72 0.08 -7.63
CA ASN A 284 -9.92 0.29 -6.20
C ASN A 284 -11.03 -0.66 -5.69
N LYS A 285 -11.43 -0.56 -4.42
CA LYS A 285 -12.44 -1.43 -3.80
C LYS A 285 -13.78 -1.43 -4.54
N TYR A 286 -14.28 -0.27 -4.96
CA TYR A 286 -15.52 -0.19 -5.74
C TYR A 286 -15.50 -1.05 -7.02
N HIS A 287 -14.42 -0.93 -7.79
CA HIS A 287 -14.27 -1.70 -9.03
C HIS A 287 -13.98 -3.18 -8.76
N ASP A 288 -13.28 -3.49 -7.68
CA ASP A 288 -13.03 -4.87 -7.25
C ASP A 288 -14.33 -5.57 -6.83
N ASP A 289 -15.24 -4.90 -6.14
CA ASP A 289 -16.55 -5.46 -5.80
C ASP A 289 -17.39 -5.76 -7.05
N LYS A 290 -17.38 -4.84 -8.02
CA LYS A 290 -18.15 -4.99 -9.25
C LYS A 290 -17.62 -6.10 -10.16
N ASN A 291 -16.30 -6.23 -10.24
CA ASN A 291 -15.64 -7.15 -11.17
C ASN A 291 -15.22 -8.48 -10.52
N GLY A 292 -15.24 -8.57 -9.18
CA GLY A 292 -14.78 -9.74 -8.44
C GLY A 292 -13.31 -10.08 -8.69
N TYR A 293 -12.46 -9.07 -8.95
CA TYR A 293 -11.10 -9.27 -9.45
C TYR A 293 -10.22 -10.00 -8.43
N SER A 294 -10.18 -9.50 -7.20
CA SER A 294 -9.43 -10.09 -6.08
C SER A 294 -9.86 -11.53 -5.81
N SER A 295 -11.16 -11.84 -5.88
CA SER A 295 -11.69 -13.19 -5.67
C SER A 295 -11.14 -14.18 -6.70
N GLN A 296 -10.93 -13.75 -7.95
CA GLN A 296 -10.41 -14.59 -9.02
C GLN A 296 -8.90 -14.83 -8.92
N ILE A 297 -8.15 -13.91 -8.29
CA ILE A 297 -6.68 -13.99 -8.23
C ILE A 297 -6.15 -14.42 -6.87
N LYS A 298 -6.97 -14.39 -5.80
CA LYS A 298 -6.53 -14.61 -4.41
C LYS A 298 -5.73 -15.89 -4.21
N GLY A 299 -6.13 -16.99 -4.84
CA GLY A 299 -5.41 -18.27 -4.73
C GLY A 299 -4.09 -18.34 -5.49
N SER A 300 -3.80 -17.35 -6.34
CA SER A 300 -2.58 -17.28 -7.17
C SER A 300 -1.59 -16.21 -6.71
N VAL A 301 -2.03 -15.22 -5.93
CA VAL A 301 -1.18 -14.17 -5.34
C VAL A 301 -0.32 -14.75 -4.23
#